data_AF-A0A6B2LVJ6-F1
#
_entry.id   AF-A0A6B2LVJ6-F1
#
_cell.length_a   1.000
_cell.length_b   1.000
_cell.length_c   1.000
_cell.angle_alpha   90.00
_cell.angle_beta   90.00
_cell.angle_gamma   90.00
#
_symmetry.space_group_name_H-M   'P 1'
#
loop_
_entity.id
_entity.type
_entity.pdbx_description
1 polymer ?
#
loop_
_entity_poly.entity_id
_entity_poly.type
_entity_poly.pdbx_seq_one_letter_code
_entity_poly.pdbx_strand_id
1 'polypeptide(L)' 'MRVHLLKDSTNPTTIYSSKAVGEPPLLLGASVFFAIREAVQAYREQNGKKGWFYMASPATCERIRMACEDN' A
#
# COMPACT_ATOMS: atom_id res chain seq x y z
N MET A 1 -2.22 11.46 -9.32
CA MET A 1 -2.18 11.59 -7.84
C MET A 1 -3.26 12.56 -7.42
N ARG A 2 -4.15 12.19 -6.50
CA ARG A 2 -5.25 13.04 -6.00
C ARG A 2 -5.13 13.16 -4.49
N VAL A 3 -5.26 14.38 -3.96
CA VAL A 3 -5.16 14.68 -2.52
C VAL A 3 -6.29 15.62 -2.13
N HIS A 4 -6.98 15.30 -1.05
CA HIS A 4 -8.08 16.10 -0.51
C HIS A 4 -7.94 16.18 1.01
N LEU A 5 -8.18 17.37 1.57
CA LEU A 5 -8.30 17.56 3.02
C LEU A 5 -9.78 17.48 3.41
N LEU A 6 -10.07 16.82 4.52
CA LEU A 6 -11.43 16.70 5.03
C LEU A 6 -11.93 18.07 5.52
N LYS A 7 -12.96 18.59 4.86
CA LYS A 7 -13.63 19.84 5.24
C LYS A 7 -14.33 19.69 6.59
N ASP A 8 -14.49 20.81 7.30
CA ASP A 8 -15.25 20.89 8.55
C ASP A 8 -14.74 19.96 9.67
N SER A 9 -13.42 19.70 9.70
CA SER A 9 -12.78 18.76 10.63
C SER A 9 -11.99 19.42 11.77
N THR A 10 -12.64 20.31 12.51
CA THR A 10 -12.09 21.12 13.61
C THR A 10 -11.46 20.27 14.73
N ASN A 11 -10.38 20.78 15.36
CA ASN A 11 -9.65 20.12 16.45
C ASN A 11 -9.53 21.04 17.68
N PRO A 12 -10.46 20.98 18.65
CA PRO A 12 -10.60 22.00 19.69
C PRO A 12 -9.41 22.08 20.66
N THR A 13 -8.55 21.07 20.71
CA THR A 13 -7.42 20.97 21.65
C THR A 13 -6.11 21.52 21.11
N THR A 14 -6.07 21.96 19.85
CA THR A 14 -4.84 22.34 19.14
C THR A 14 -4.87 23.76 18.64
N ILE A 15 -3.69 24.34 18.42
CA ILE A 15 -3.53 25.71 17.94
C ILE A 15 -4.27 25.87 16.62
N TYR A 16 -5.19 26.84 16.56
CA TYR A 16 -6.05 27.12 15.41
C TYR A 16 -6.76 25.89 14.83
N SER A 17 -7.09 24.89 15.66
CA SER A 17 -7.74 23.66 15.19
C SER A 17 -6.95 22.86 14.15
N SER A 18 -5.63 22.95 14.20
CA SER A 18 -4.71 22.26 13.29
C SER A 18 -4.50 20.77 13.64
N LYS A 19 -3.85 20.03 12.73
CA LYS A 19 -3.41 18.64 12.96
C LYS A 19 -2.01 18.47 12.38
N ALA A 20 -1.15 17.72 13.06
CA ALA A 20 0.15 17.36 12.53
C ALA A 20 -0.02 16.36 11.36
N VAL A 21 0.68 16.60 10.26
CA VAL A 21 0.58 15.80 9.02
C VAL A 21 1.94 15.31 8.49
N GLY A 22 3.03 15.48 9.24
CA GLY A 22 4.38 15.11 8.78
C GLY A 22 4.53 13.60 8.58
N GLU A 23 4.26 12.82 9.62
CA GLU A 23 4.42 11.36 9.64
C GLU A 23 3.17 10.58 9.18
N PRO A 24 1.92 10.98 9.50
CA PRO A 24 0.75 10.16 9.20
C PRO A 24 0.59 9.73 7.73
N PRO A 25 0.89 10.57 6.72
CA PRO A 25 0.79 10.19 5.32
C PRO A 25 1.83 9.17 4.87
N LEU A 26 2.95 8.99 5.59
CA LEU A 26 4.02 8.06 5.21
C LEU A 26 3.50 6.63 5.04
N LEU A 27 2.61 6.21 5.95
CA LEU A 27 2.01 4.87 5.92
C LEU A 27 1.08 4.68 4.71
N LEU A 28 0.52 5.75 4.13
CA LEU A 28 -0.33 5.65 2.94
C LEU A 28 0.43 5.10 1.73
N GLY A 29 1.76 5.23 1.71
CA GLY A 29 2.61 4.59 0.69
C GLY A 29 2.49 3.06 0.67
N ALA A 30 2.15 2.42 1.79
CA ALA A 30 1.93 0.98 1.87
C ALA A 30 0.74 0.51 1.00
N SER A 31 -0.17 1.41 0.61
CA SER A 31 -1.25 1.09 -0.34
C SER A 31 -0.71 0.54 -1.66
N VAL A 32 0.41 1.08 -2.16
CA VAL A 32 1.04 0.62 -3.40
C VAL A 32 1.65 -0.77 -3.22
N PHE A 33 2.27 -1.03 -2.07
CA PHE A 33 2.80 -2.36 -1.74
C PHE A 33 1.70 -3.43 -1.76
N PHE A 34 0.54 -3.15 -1.14
CA PHE A 34 -0.57 -4.08 -1.14
C PHE A 34 -1.21 -4.26 -2.51
N ALA A 35 -1.32 -3.19 -3.32
CA ALA A 35 -1.79 -3.29 -4.70
C ALA A 35 -0.89 -4.20 -5.56
N ILE A 36 0.44 -4.09 -5.41
CA ILE A 36 1.39 -4.98 -6.07
C ILE A 36 1.20 -6.43 -5.61
N ARG A 37 1.05 -6.66 -4.30
CA ARG A 37 0.83 -8.00 -3.74
C ARG A 37 -0.44 -8.64 -4.31
N GLU A 38 -1.53 -7.88 -4.42
CA GLU A 38 -2.78 -8.35 -5.03
C GLU A 38 -2.61 -8.68 -6.52
N ALA A 39 -1.88 -7.86 -7.28
CA ALA A 39 -1.59 -8.15 -8.68
C ALA A 39 -0.80 -9.45 -8.86
N VAL A 40 0.21 -9.69 -8.02
CA VAL A 40 0.98 -10.95 -8.00
C VAL A 40 0.11 -12.13 -7.57
N GLN A 41 -0.78 -11.94 -6.59
CA GLN A 41 -1.72 -12.98 -6.18
C GLN A 41 -2.60 -13.43 -7.35
N ALA A 42 -3.19 -12.46 -8.07
CA ALA A 42 -4.05 -12.74 -9.22
C ALA A 42 -3.29 -13.50 -10.33
N TYR A 43 -2.05 -13.12 -10.61
CA TYR A 43 -1.20 -13.85 -11.57
C TYR A 43 -0.93 -15.29 -11.11
N ARG A 44 -0.60 -15.49 -9.84
CA ARG A 44 -0.35 -16.84 -9.28
C ARG A 44 -1.60 -17.71 -9.36
N GLU A 45 -2.78 -17.14 -9.05
CA GLU A 45 -4.06 -17.84 -9.16
C GLU A 45 -4.38 -18.28 -10.60
N GLN A 46 -4.07 -17.43 -11.60
CA GLN A 46 -4.21 -17.77 -13.02
C GLN A 46 -3.28 -18.91 -13.47
N ASN A 47 -2.09 -19.02 -12.87
CA ASN A 47 -1.12 -20.07 -13.15
C ASN A 47 -1.24 -21.30 -12.22
N GLY A 48 -2.38 -21.45 -11.53
CA GLY A 48 -2.66 -22.62 -10.69
C GLY A 48 -1.96 -22.62 -9.31
N LYS A 49 -1.19 -21.59 -8.98
CA LYS A 49 -0.51 -21.42 -7.67
C LYS A 49 -1.40 -20.67 -6.69
N LYS A 50 -2.51 -21.30 -6.30
CA LYS A 50 -3.48 -20.73 -5.34
C LYS A 50 -2.96 -20.82 -3.90
N GLY A 51 -3.21 -19.77 -3.13
CA GLY A 51 -2.93 -19.74 -1.69
C GLY A 51 -2.16 -18.52 -1.25
N TRP A 52 -1.88 -18.46 0.05
CA TRP A 52 -1.09 -17.39 0.64
C TRP A 52 0.38 -17.50 0.20
N PHE A 53 0.98 -16.35 -0.12
CA PHE A 53 2.40 -16.25 -0.41
C PHE A 53 3.02 -15.10 0.36
N TYR A 54 4.30 -15.26 0.69
CA TYR A 54 5.06 -14.24 1.39
C TYR A 54 5.69 -13.26 0.40
N MET A 55 5.52 -11.96 0.64
CA MET A 55 6.20 -10.89 -0.09
C MET A 55 6.81 -9.93 0.93
N ALA A 56 8.13 -9.78 0.91
CA ALA A 56 8.85 -8.90 1.83
C ALA A 56 8.89 -7.45 1.31
N SER A 57 8.78 -6.47 2.21
CA SER A 57 9.10 -5.08 1.92
C SER A 57 10.64 -4.88 1.85
N PRO A 58 11.17 -4.04 0.94
CA PRO A 58 10.47 -3.37 -0.16
C PRO A 58 10.11 -4.34 -1.30
N ALA A 59 9.01 -4.07 -2.01
CA ALA A 59 8.62 -4.82 -3.21
C ALA A 59 9.47 -4.39 -4.42
N THR A 60 10.74 -4.83 -4.44
CA THR A 60 11.65 -4.58 -5.56
C THR A 60 11.21 -5.36 -6.81
N CYS A 61 11.63 -4.89 -8.00
CA CYS A 61 11.35 -5.58 -9.25
C CYS A 61 11.78 -7.06 -9.24
N GLU A 62 12.94 -7.35 -8.63
CA GLU A 62 13.44 -8.71 -8.44
C GLU A 62 12.48 -9.56 -7.62
N ARG A 63 12.03 -9.08 -6.45
CA ARG A 63 11.11 -9.81 -5.58
C ARG A 63 9.74 -10.02 -6.23
N ILE A 64 9.25 -9.03 -6.98
CA ILE A 64 8.01 -9.15 -7.75
C ILE A 64 8.17 -10.24 -8.83
N ARG A 65 9.26 -10.20 -9.60
CA ARG A 65 9.53 -11.20 -10.65
C ARG A 65 9.65 -12.61 -10.07
N MET A 66 10.39 -12.79 -8.98
CA MET A 66 10.55 -14.09 -8.33
C MET A 66 9.26 -14.63 -7.72
N ALA A 67 8.32 -13.75 -7.32
CA ALA A 67 7.01 -14.17 -6.83
C ALA A 67 6.05 -14.58 -7.96
N CYS A 68 6.25 -14.05 -9.16
CA CYS A 68 5.57 -14.43 -10.40
C CYS A 68 6.27 -15.63 -11.04
N GLU A 69 6.22 -16.78 -10.39
CA GLU A 69 6.85 -18.00 -10.88
C GLU A 69 6.13 -18.54 -12.13
N ASP A 70 6.74 -18.33 -13.29
CA ASP A 70 6.41 -18.95 -14.58
C ASP A 70 7.04 -20.35 -14.71
N ASN A 71 6.47 -21.18 -15.60
CA ASN A 71 6.92 -22.56 -15.86
C ASN A 71 7.78 -22.65 -17.12
#